data_AF-A0A3D4JP43-F1
#
_entry.id   AF-A0A3D4JP43-F1
#
_cell.length_a   1.000
_cell.length_b   1.000
_cell.length_c   1.000
_cell.angle_alpha   90.00
_cell.angle_beta   90.00
_cell.angle_gamma   90.00
#
_symmetry.space_group_name_H-M   'P 1'
#
loop_
_entity.id
_entity.type
_entity.pdbx_description
1 polymer ?
#
loop_
_entity_poly.entity_id
_entity_poly.type
_entity_poly.pdbx_seq_one_letter_code
_entity_poly.pdbx_strand_id
1 'polypeptide(L)'
;HTYKVEWESLFLSKKEGHYLASDTNFTENFLQDSYVLDELNADLIKAYPLHDIAYMPNPNIYYGHSFVSDEVKEYVKEKLGKNLLRIDEKDNAELIEKIKIFLQKLEETSLFELTLSDFNNLMLQRSNGLSVLPLIPNGFTDHKEMAKSIENLCKEYGNSLDLLTPNRLSIFNPFRNGAFKMSRLRIVDSFGRNKIIEPEKIITTHVQKIENKDNWVALPPRYLQPSAVSTRFTRTATEGKKSPVLGWMVPVYLNQRIEFFDAHGKHLGAIDTEGAWESSPFDAGLAQENTDYTTVVRNPHLRRIIHWIIERIGKTNKKDQFIKELQRTMEHISPEDYANPSLLETISSVPVAITLVNINLFTRGEALHDISYSENITINTYNSQRKYNKVKIPMSIGDLNQYNDGVLAYWHYHLENKEQNEKLGLKALESKIYFNNDAEKKISRFYYSLKDFLKENPIDGREKWNEIEGKTMYSSSISYKNQDKESFLALNDTLNACQRYLLIHPKGNLNIKTGILPEKRIRLPYNAIKNALRRIELTLLTAPVLTPKENLQLSLAKDNRYQWSWIELEKKNKKQPLSPANPPLKKRMTQNLAIDFSQNFESEAYLQTLLSD
;
A
#
# COMPACT_ATOMS: atom_id res chain seq x y z
N HIS A 1 14.87 43.90 6.51
CA HIS A 1 15.82 43.68 7.61
C HIS A 1 15.81 42.21 8.00
N THR A 2 16.98 41.63 8.25
CA THR A 2 17.09 40.24 8.72
C THR A 2 17.24 40.24 10.23
N TYR A 3 16.40 39.48 10.92
CA TYR A 3 16.45 39.32 12.37
C TYR A 3 16.85 37.89 12.70
N LYS A 4 17.62 37.71 13.78
CA LYS A 4 17.83 36.38 14.36
C LYS A 4 16.67 36.13 15.33
N VAL A 5 15.94 35.04 15.16
CA VAL A 5 14.87 34.62 16.07
C VAL A 5 15.31 33.35 16.77
N GLU A 6 15.39 33.41 18.09
CA GLU A 6 15.56 32.25 18.96
C GLU A 6 14.17 31.81 19.42
N TRP A 7 13.88 30.51 19.34
CA TRP A 7 12.57 29.96 19.68
C TRP A 7 12.69 28.94 20.81
N GLU A 8 11.71 28.95 21.71
CA GLU A 8 11.49 27.93 22.73
C GLU A 8 10.15 27.27 22.47
N SER A 9 10.18 25.94 22.34
CA SER A 9 8.98 25.14 22.14
C SER A 9 8.86 24.05 23.19
N LEU A 10 7.61 23.79 23.56
CA LEU A 10 7.21 22.71 24.43
C LEU A 10 6.65 21.58 23.57
N PHE A 11 7.28 20.43 23.65
CA PHE A 11 6.79 19.21 23.05
C PHE A 11 6.20 18.32 24.15
N LEU A 12 4.93 17.99 23.97
CA LEU A 12 4.20 17.13 24.89
C LEU A 12 3.96 15.80 24.19
N SER A 13 4.80 14.82 24.50
CA SER A 13 4.52 13.42 24.17
C SER A 13 3.27 12.95 24.91
N LYS A 14 2.71 11.82 24.46
CA LYS A 14 1.62 11.11 25.15
C LYS A 14 2.08 10.69 26.56
N LYS A 15 1.16 10.40 27.49
CA LYS A 15 1.46 9.95 28.85
C LYS A 15 2.20 8.60 28.88
N GLU A 16 3.11 8.42 29.83
CA GLU A 16 3.84 7.17 30.08
C GLU A 16 2.87 5.98 30.27
N GLY A 17 3.26 4.79 29.78
CA GLY A 17 2.42 3.59 29.70
C GLY A 17 1.72 3.37 28.36
N HIS A 18 1.59 4.40 27.51
CA HIS A 18 1.01 4.27 26.16
C HIS A 18 2.03 4.35 25.00
N TYR A 19 3.24 4.82 25.26
CA TYR A 19 4.28 4.99 24.22
C TYR A 19 5.67 4.57 24.71
N LEU A 20 5.94 4.75 26.00
CA LEU A 20 7.09 4.19 26.70
C LEU A 20 6.62 3.20 27.76
N ALA A 21 7.29 2.06 27.82
CA ALA A 21 7.22 1.14 28.95
C ALA A 21 7.92 1.74 30.18
N SER A 22 7.73 1.12 31.34
CA SER A 22 8.30 1.57 32.62
C SER A 22 9.83 1.64 32.63
N ASP A 23 10.49 0.94 31.71
CA ASP A 23 11.94 0.90 31.51
C ASP A 23 12.44 1.93 30.48
N THR A 24 11.60 2.92 30.12
CA THR A 24 11.87 3.93 29.09
C THR A 24 12.05 3.39 27.66
N ASN A 25 11.73 2.12 27.40
CA ASN A 25 11.72 1.57 26.03
C ASN A 25 10.41 1.88 25.30
N PHE A 26 10.47 1.98 23.97
CA PHE A 26 9.28 2.10 23.14
C PHE A 26 8.50 0.78 23.09
N THR A 27 7.17 0.84 23.19
CA THR A 27 6.30 -0.33 23.03
C THR A 27 6.13 -0.68 21.56
N GLU A 28 6.14 -1.97 21.20
CA GLU A 28 6.05 -2.39 19.78
C GLU A 28 4.77 -1.92 19.09
N ASN A 29 3.65 -1.96 19.81
CA ASN A 29 2.34 -1.59 19.28
C ASN A 29 1.99 -0.10 19.49
N PHE A 30 2.93 0.74 19.96
CA PHE A 30 2.71 2.16 20.24
C PHE A 30 1.90 2.90 19.14
N LEU A 31 2.25 2.68 17.87
CA LEU A 31 1.54 3.30 16.75
C LEU A 31 0.16 2.68 16.53
N GLN A 32 0.05 1.35 16.54
CA GLN A 32 -1.21 0.63 16.30
C GLN A 32 -2.26 0.87 17.40
N ASP A 33 -1.82 1.05 18.64
CA ASP A 33 -2.70 1.32 19.78
C ASP A 33 -3.28 2.74 19.72
N SER A 34 -2.61 3.68 19.04
CA SER A 34 -2.96 5.11 19.11
C SER A 34 -3.40 5.71 17.78
N TYR A 35 -3.01 5.09 16.67
CA TYR A 35 -3.22 5.58 15.32
C TYR A 35 -3.78 4.49 14.44
N VAL A 36 -4.63 4.90 13.51
CA VAL A 36 -5.21 4.04 12.48
C VAL A 36 -4.73 4.56 11.14
N LEU A 37 -4.33 3.62 10.27
CA LEU A 37 -4.16 3.91 8.86
C LEU A 37 -5.52 3.72 8.19
N ASP A 38 -6.19 4.83 7.93
CA ASP A 38 -7.45 4.82 7.20
C ASP A 38 -7.20 4.79 5.69
N GLU A 39 -8.14 4.28 4.91
CA GLU A 39 -8.02 4.15 3.47
C GLU A 39 -8.18 5.50 2.76
N LEU A 40 -9.00 6.39 3.32
CA LEU A 40 -9.24 7.74 2.78
C LEU A 40 -8.09 8.71 3.05
N ASN A 41 -7.28 8.43 4.07
CA ASN A 41 -6.24 9.35 4.53
C ASN A 41 -4.86 8.85 4.09
N ALA A 42 -4.05 9.75 3.53
CA ALA A 42 -2.66 9.43 3.21
C ALA A 42 -1.78 9.31 4.46
N ASP A 43 -2.21 9.94 5.56
CA ASP A 43 -1.52 10.00 6.84
C ASP A 43 -2.22 9.15 7.90
N LEU A 44 -1.45 8.73 8.91
CA LEU A 44 -2.02 8.13 10.11
C LEU A 44 -2.93 9.11 10.84
N ILE A 45 -4.16 8.67 11.07
CA ILE A 45 -5.15 9.39 11.87
C ILE A 45 -5.16 8.85 13.29
N LYS A 46 -5.60 9.66 14.24
CA LYS A 46 -5.68 9.25 15.65
C LYS A 46 -6.89 8.33 15.83
N ALA A 47 -6.71 7.25 16.59
CA ALA A 47 -7.75 6.25 16.85
C ALA A 47 -8.82 6.73 17.86
N TYR A 48 -8.57 7.82 18.57
CA TYR A 48 -9.41 8.35 19.65
C TYR A 48 -9.71 9.85 19.45
N PRO A 49 -10.80 10.37 20.03
CA PRO A 49 -11.08 11.79 20.07
C PRO A 49 -9.92 12.56 20.73
N LEU A 50 -9.61 13.75 20.20
CA LEU A 50 -8.46 14.57 20.61
C LEU A 50 -8.45 14.96 22.11
N HIS A 51 -9.60 14.87 22.78
CA HIS A 51 -9.81 15.22 24.18
C HIS A 51 -9.25 14.19 25.17
N ASP A 52 -9.18 12.92 24.79
CA ASP A 52 -8.78 11.82 25.70
C ASP A 52 -7.26 11.62 25.73
N ILE A 53 -6.51 12.46 25.02
CA ILE A 53 -5.06 12.35 24.96
C ILE A 53 -4.48 12.92 26.25
N ALA A 54 -4.17 12.02 27.19
CA ALA A 54 -3.30 12.35 28.31
C ALA A 54 -1.90 12.65 27.75
N TYR A 55 -1.44 13.88 27.95
CA TYR A 55 -0.08 14.30 27.65
C TYR A 55 0.82 14.12 28.88
N MET A 56 2.13 14.05 28.67
CA MET A 56 3.06 14.10 29.80
C MET A 56 2.82 15.37 30.63
N PRO A 57 2.87 15.27 31.98
CA PRO A 57 2.77 16.44 32.84
C PRO A 57 3.97 17.38 32.68
N ASN A 58 5.14 16.83 32.37
CA ASN A 58 6.37 17.58 32.12
C ASN A 58 6.65 17.62 30.59
N PRO A 59 6.61 18.79 29.94
CA PRO A 59 6.93 18.92 28.53
C PRO A 59 8.44 18.80 28.29
N ASN A 60 8.82 18.22 27.16
CA ASN A 60 10.18 18.29 26.66
C ASN A 60 10.39 19.67 26.05
N ILE A 61 11.44 20.37 26.47
CA ILE A 61 11.72 21.72 26.01
C ILE A 61 12.81 21.65 24.94
N TYR A 62 12.53 22.26 23.78
CA TYR A 62 13.49 22.38 22.69
C TYR A 62 13.72 23.84 22.33
N TYR A 63 14.98 24.14 22.06
CA TYR A 63 15.47 25.47 21.73
C TYR A 63 16.20 25.45 20.40
N GLY A 64 15.93 26.44 19.56
CA GLY A 64 16.67 26.63 18.33
C GLY A 64 16.70 28.09 17.92
N HIS A 65 17.30 28.35 16.78
CA HIS A 65 17.35 29.67 16.20
C HIS A 65 17.17 29.60 14.69
N SER A 66 16.67 30.68 14.12
CA SER A 66 16.49 30.82 12.68
C SER A 66 16.68 32.30 12.33
N PHE A 67 16.92 32.58 11.05
CA PHE A 67 16.97 33.94 10.54
C PHE A 67 15.68 34.22 9.78
N VAL A 68 15.03 35.34 10.09
CA VAL A 68 13.77 35.73 9.47
C VAL A 68 13.92 37.07 8.76
N SER A 69 13.21 37.22 7.66
CA SER A 69 13.05 38.46 6.92
C SER A 69 11.57 38.69 6.60
N ASP A 70 11.23 39.91 6.19
CA ASP A 70 9.86 40.31 5.81
C ASP A 70 9.60 40.05 4.30
N GLU A 71 10.44 39.26 3.63
CA GLU A 71 10.34 38.99 2.18
C GLU A 71 9.03 38.29 1.80
N VAL A 72 8.50 37.47 2.71
CA VAL A 72 7.25 36.72 2.52
C VAL A 72 6.06 37.64 2.37
N LYS A 73 6.07 38.80 3.05
CA LYS A 73 5.02 39.82 2.90
C LYS A 73 4.90 40.28 1.45
N GLU A 74 6.02 40.60 0.81
CA GLU A 74 6.05 41.06 -0.57
C GLU A 74 5.65 39.95 -1.55
N TYR A 75 6.09 38.71 -1.31
CA TYR A 75 5.66 37.55 -2.11
C TYR A 75 4.14 37.32 -2.05
N VAL A 76 3.54 37.39 -0.85
CA VAL A 76 2.08 37.23 -0.66
C VAL A 76 1.32 38.36 -1.36
N LYS A 77 1.77 39.61 -1.22
CA LYS A 77 1.17 40.76 -1.91
C LYS A 77 1.20 40.60 -3.43
N GLU A 78 2.35 40.26 -3.99
CA GLU A 78 2.52 40.10 -5.44
C GLU A 78 1.58 39.00 -5.98
N LYS A 79 1.51 37.86 -5.27
CA LYS A 79 0.68 36.72 -5.68
C LYS A 79 -0.81 37.04 -5.61
N LEU A 80 -1.26 37.71 -4.56
CA LEU A 80 -2.65 38.15 -4.41
C LEU A 80 -3.02 39.24 -5.42
N GLY A 81 -2.12 40.20 -5.67
CA GLY A 81 -2.30 41.24 -6.69
C GLY A 81 -2.43 40.66 -8.10
N LYS A 82 -1.57 39.69 -8.47
CA LYS A 82 -1.68 38.99 -9.76
C LYS A 82 -2.98 38.20 -9.90
N ASN A 83 -3.47 37.59 -8.81
CA ASN A 83 -4.73 36.84 -8.83
C ASN A 83 -5.94 37.76 -8.97
N LEU A 84 -5.94 38.95 -8.34
CA LEU A 84 -6.98 39.96 -8.51
C LEU A 84 -7.20 40.34 -9.99
N LEU A 85 -6.13 40.42 -10.79
CA LEU A 85 -6.21 40.72 -12.22
C LEU A 85 -6.80 39.59 -13.06
N ARG A 86 -6.91 38.37 -12.51
CA ARG A 86 -7.36 37.16 -13.23
C ARG A 86 -8.79 36.74 -12.88
N ILE A 87 -9.37 37.32 -11.84
CA ILE A 87 -10.73 37.00 -11.37
C ILE A 87 -11.70 37.92 -12.11
N ASP A 88 -12.76 37.37 -12.69
CA ASP A 88 -13.84 38.18 -13.29
C ASP A 88 -14.64 38.89 -12.19
N GLU A 89 -14.68 40.22 -12.26
CA GLU A 89 -15.27 41.08 -11.23
C GLU A 89 -16.80 40.93 -11.18
N LYS A 90 -17.44 40.51 -12.28
CA LYS A 90 -18.89 40.32 -12.33
C LYS A 90 -19.39 39.14 -11.49
N ASP A 91 -18.64 38.04 -11.46
CA ASP A 91 -19.08 36.81 -10.79
C ASP A 91 -18.58 36.69 -9.35
N ASN A 92 -17.57 37.49 -8.95
CA ASN A 92 -16.84 37.29 -7.68
C ASN A 92 -16.58 38.59 -6.88
N ALA A 93 -17.43 39.60 -6.99
CA ALA A 93 -17.25 40.91 -6.34
C ALA A 93 -16.95 40.83 -4.83
N GLU A 94 -17.65 39.96 -4.09
CA GLU A 94 -17.45 39.79 -2.64
C GLU A 94 -16.05 39.24 -2.28
N LEU A 95 -15.52 38.32 -3.11
CA LEU A 95 -14.17 37.78 -2.92
C LEU A 95 -13.11 38.85 -3.18
N ILE A 96 -13.31 39.66 -4.22
CA ILE A 96 -12.41 40.77 -4.58
C ILE A 96 -12.34 41.80 -3.46
N GLU A 97 -13.48 42.19 -2.87
CA GLU A 97 -13.49 43.08 -1.70
C GLU A 97 -12.73 42.48 -0.51
N LYS A 98 -12.96 41.20 -0.18
CA LYS A 98 -12.25 40.53 0.90
C LYS A 98 -10.73 40.51 0.68
N ILE A 99 -10.28 40.26 -0.56
CA ILE A 99 -8.85 40.29 -0.90
C ILE A 99 -8.29 41.72 -0.79
N LYS A 100 -9.02 42.75 -1.24
CA LYS A 100 -8.60 44.15 -1.10
C LYS A 100 -8.46 44.55 0.38
N ILE A 101 -9.44 44.22 1.22
CA ILE A 101 -9.38 44.43 2.67
C ILE A 101 -8.20 43.69 3.30
N PHE A 102 -7.94 42.45 2.86
CA PHE A 102 -6.81 41.67 3.34
C PHE A 102 -5.46 42.30 2.95
N LEU A 103 -5.33 42.78 1.72
CA LEU A 103 -4.12 43.47 1.25
C LEU A 103 -3.86 44.74 2.07
N GLN A 104 -4.90 45.53 2.36
CA GLN A 104 -4.78 46.73 3.19
C GLN A 104 -4.29 46.38 4.62
N LYS A 105 -4.89 45.36 5.26
CA LYS A 105 -4.44 44.88 6.57
C LYS A 105 -3.01 44.33 6.55
N LEU A 106 -2.62 43.70 5.44
CA LEU A 106 -1.27 43.14 5.27
C LEU A 106 -0.23 44.26 5.21
N GLU A 107 -0.55 45.45 4.69
CA GLU A 107 0.37 46.59 4.70
C GLU A 107 0.71 47.03 6.13
N GLU A 108 -0.27 47.06 7.02
CA GLU A 108 -0.12 47.44 8.42
C GLU A 108 0.51 46.34 9.29
N THR A 109 0.49 45.09 8.83
CA THR A 109 0.99 43.94 9.59
C THR A 109 2.43 43.59 9.20
N SER A 110 3.31 43.35 10.17
CA SER A 110 4.64 42.76 9.91
C SER A 110 4.51 41.24 9.81
N LEU A 111 4.93 40.64 8.69
CA LEU A 111 4.74 39.21 8.43
C LEU A 111 6.08 38.50 8.28
N PHE A 112 6.45 37.72 9.30
CA PHE A 112 7.67 36.92 9.30
C PHE A 112 7.35 35.45 9.08
N GLU A 113 8.11 34.79 8.22
CA GLU A 113 8.14 33.33 8.15
C GLU A 113 9.29 32.82 9.03
N LEU A 114 8.95 31.92 9.95
CA LEU A 114 9.90 31.23 10.80
C LEU A 114 9.89 29.75 10.43
N THR A 115 11.05 29.25 10.00
CA THR A 115 11.26 27.80 9.92
C THR A 115 11.86 27.32 11.23
N LEU A 116 11.24 26.29 11.84
CA LEU A 116 11.83 25.57 12.98
C LEU A 116 12.87 24.57 12.49
N SER A 117 13.81 25.08 11.69
CA SER A 117 15.02 24.36 11.29
C SER A 117 15.69 23.81 12.55
N ASP A 118 16.24 22.60 12.48
CA ASP A 118 16.72 21.80 13.62
C ASP A 118 15.70 21.16 14.56
N PHE A 119 14.41 21.54 14.60
CA PHE A 119 13.47 20.93 15.57
C PHE A 119 13.46 19.39 15.53
N ASN A 120 13.43 18.82 14.32
CA ASN A 120 13.49 17.38 14.12
C ASN A 120 14.86 16.78 14.52
N ASN A 121 15.96 17.50 14.27
CA ASN A 121 17.31 17.04 14.64
C ASN A 121 17.50 17.06 16.16
N LEU A 122 16.97 18.07 16.85
CA LEU A 122 17.06 18.22 18.29
C LEU A 122 16.35 17.08 19.02
N MET A 123 15.21 16.60 18.50
CA MET A 123 14.56 15.38 18.99
C MET A 123 15.43 14.13 18.80
N LEU A 124 16.39 14.15 17.88
CA LEU A 124 17.40 13.10 17.71
C LEU A 124 18.70 13.41 18.46
N GLN A 125 18.69 14.39 19.39
CA GLN A 125 19.88 14.88 20.10
C GLN A 125 21.00 15.34 19.18
N ARG A 126 20.64 15.92 18.05
CA ARG A 126 21.56 16.41 17.02
C ARG A 126 21.24 17.86 16.69
N SER A 127 22.21 18.63 16.25
CA SER A 127 22.01 19.99 15.78
C SER A 127 22.83 20.27 14.52
N ASN A 128 22.34 21.16 13.65
CA ASN A 128 23.11 21.67 12.51
C ASN A 128 24.24 22.62 12.92
N GLY A 129 24.47 22.83 14.23
CA GLY A 129 25.65 23.54 14.70
C GLY A 129 26.89 22.82 14.19
N LEU A 130 27.83 23.51 13.56
CA LEU A 130 29.09 22.91 13.13
C LEU A 130 29.99 22.69 14.36
N SER A 131 30.31 21.43 14.68
CA SER A 131 31.40 21.09 15.61
C SER A 131 32.77 21.07 14.94
N VAL A 132 32.80 21.09 13.60
CA VAL A 132 34.06 21.15 12.86
C VAL A 132 34.56 22.58 12.91
N LEU A 133 35.64 22.80 13.65
CA LEU A 133 36.38 24.06 13.62
C LEU A 133 36.77 24.39 12.17
N PRO A 134 36.66 25.64 11.71
CA PRO A 134 37.16 26.01 10.40
C PRO A 134 38.67 25.74 10.35
N LEU A 135 39.08 24.77 9.51
CA LEU A 135 40.49 24.52 9.23
C LEU A 135 41.07 25.80 8.60
N ILE A 136 42.07 26.40 9.25
CA ILE A 136 42.70 27.64 8.78
C ILE A 136 43.65 27.27 7.63
N PRO A 137 43.31 27.56 6.35
CA PRO A 137 44.10 27.12 5.20
C PRO A 137 45.49 27.79 5.18
N ASN A 138 45.61 28.94 5.85
CA ASN A 138 46.81 29.75 5.95
C ASN A 138 47.56 29.55 7.29
N GLY A 139 47.26 28.48 8.05
CA GLY A 139 47.94 28.18 9.31
C GLY A 139 49.42 27.77 9.16
N PHE A 140 50.07 27.46 10.28
CA PHE A 140 51.44 26.89 10.29
C PHE A 140 51.53 25.62 9.43
N THR A 141 52.75 25.24 9.00
CA THR A 141 53.01 24.11 8.09
C THR A 141 52.30 22.82 8.52
N ASP A 142 52.37 22.50 9.81
CA ASP A 142 51.81 21.27 10.37
C ASP A 142 50.28 21.26 10.33
N HIS A 143 49.66 22.44 10.51
CA HIS A 143 48.21 22.59 10.36
C HIS A 143 47.75 22.45 8.91
N LYS A 144 48.59 22.83 7.93
CA LYS A 144 48.26 22.65 6.50
C LYS A 144 48.26 21.19 6.10
N GLU A 145 49.22 20.39 6.59
CA GLU A 145 49.27 18.95 6.33
C GLU A 145 48.09 18.22 6.99
N MET A 146 47.79 18.55 8.25
CA MET A 146 46.62 18.00 8.95
C MET A 146 45.31 18.41 8.28
N ALA A 147 45.15 19.68 7.90
CA ALA A 147 43.97 20.17 7.19
C ALA A 147 43.76 19.45 5.86
N LYS A 148 44.83 19.25 5.09
CA LYS A 148 44.79 18.52 3.81
C LYS A 148 44.43 17.04 4.00
N SER A 149 44.91 16.43 5.08
CA SER A 149 44.58 15.03 5.43
C SER A 149 43.11 14.87 5.82
N ILE A 150 42.58 15.79 6.64
CA ILE A 150 41.15 15.82 6.99
C ILE A 150 40.31 16.13 5.76
N GLU A 151 40.72 17.07 4.90
CA GLU A 151 40.02 17.39 3.65
C GLU A 151 39.94 16.17 2.73
N ASN A 152 41.03 15.41 2.59
CA ASN A 152 41.05 14.17 1.81
C ASN A 152 40.09 13.12 2.40
N LEU A 153 40.10 12.93 3.72
CA LEU A 153 39.15 12.05 4.41
C LEU A 153 37.70 12.51 4.20
N CYS A 154 37.42 13.80 4.32
CA CYS A 154 36.08 14.34 4.09
C CYS A 154 35.62 14.18 2.64
N LYS A 155 36.53 14.26 1.66
CA LYS A 155 36.22 13.98 0.25
C LYS A 155 35.98 12.49 0.01
N GLU A 156 36.80 11.62 0.61
CA GLU A 156 36.68 10.16 0.50
C GLU A 156 35.35 9.66 1.10
N TYR A 157 35.00 10.15 2.30
CA TYR A 157 33.83 9.72 3.07
C TYR A 157 32.65 10.68 2.99
N GLY A 158 32.64 11.64 2.05
CA GLY A 158 31.67 12.74 2.02
C GLY A 158 30.20 12.30 2.00
N ASN A 159 29.90 11.14 1.41
CA ASN A 159 28.54 10.57 1.39
C ASN A 159 28.09 9.95 2.72
N SER A 160 29.05 9.60 3.59
CA SER A 160 28.84 8.91 4.86
C SER A 160 29.07 9.81 6.09
N LEU A 161 29.57 11.03 5.88
CA LEU A 161 29.78 12.00 6.94
C LEU A 161 28.45 12.58 7.43
N ASP A 162 28.13 12.31 8.69
CA ASP A 162 27.10 13.05 9.42
C ASP A 162 27.75 14.28 10.07
N LEU A 163 27.44 15.47 9.55
CA LEU A 163 27.98 16.74 10.03
C LEU A 163 27.19 17.32 11.21
N LEU A 164 26.20 16.57 11.71
CA LEU A 164 25.41 16.99 12.86
C LEU A 164 26.21 16.91 14.15
N THR A 165 26.08 17.94 14.98
CA THR A 165 26.70 18.00 16.30
C THR A 165 25.83 17.30 17.34
N PRO A 166 26.40 16.47 18.24
CA PRO A 166 25.67 15.90 19.35
C PRO A 166 25.18 16.99 20.32
N ASN A 167 23.90 16.96 20.67
CA ASN A 167 23.25 17.84 21.64
C ASN A 167 22.66 17.01 22.79
N ARG A 168 23.47 16.77 23.82
CA ARG A 168 23.12 15.96 25.00
C ARG A 168 22.04 16.58 25.89
N LEU A 169 21.81 17.90 25.78
CA LEU A 169 20.79 18.60 26.56
C LEU A 169 19.38 18.33 26.04
N SER A 170 19.26 17.88 24.79
CA SER A 170 17.96 17.54 24.20
C SER A 170 17.51 16.15 24.61
N ILE A 171 16.20 15.93 24.62
CA ILE A 171 15.61 14.64 24.95
C ILE A 171 15.49 13.82 23.66
N PHE A 172 15.96 12.56 23.70
CA PHE A 172 15.85 11.66 22.57
C PHE A 172 14.40 11.18 22.37
N ASN A 173 13.82 11.52 21.23
CA ASN A 173 12.54 11.02 20.75
C ASN A 173 12.56 10.81 19.21
N PRO A 174 12.71 9.57 18.70
CA PRO A 174 12.77 9.27 17.28
C PRO A 174 11.43 9.39 16.54
N PHE A 175 10.33 9.51 17.26
CA PHE A 175 9.00 9.73 16.70
C PHE A 175 8.48 11.12 17.07
N ARG A 176 8.16 11.93 16.07
CA ARG A 176 7.45 13.20 16.28
C ARG A 176 5.96 12.93 16.32
N ASN A 177 5.35 13.02 17.50
CA ASN A 177 3.95 12.69 17.74
C ASN A 177 3.40 13.50 18.94
N GLY A 178 2.08 13.61 19.09
CA GLY A 178 1.51 14.28 20.27
C GLY A 178 1.22 15.76 20.02
N ALA A 179 1.61 16.64 20.94
CA ALA A 179 1.31 18.07 20.85
C ALA A 179 2.56 18.94 20.93
N PHE A 180 2.47 20.09 20.25
CA PHE A 180 3.47 21.12 20.17
C PHE A 180 2.86 22.44 20.64
N LYS A 181 3.58 23.19 21.45
CA LYS A 181 3.22 24.54 21.85
C LYS A 181 4.45 25.44 21.69
N MET A 182 4.27 26.57 21.01
CA MET A 182 5.29 27.62 21.01
C MET A 182 5.18 28.39 22.33
N SER A 183 6.30 28.46 23.07
CA SER A 183 6.34 29.09 24.38
C SER A 183 6.79 30.54 24.26
N ARG A 184 8.00 30.76 23.72
CA ARG A 184 8.64 32.07 23.67
C ARG A 184 9.43 32.23 22.38
N LEU A 185 9.42 33.44 21.83
CA LEU A 185 10.25 33.87 20.72
C LEU A 185 11.10 35.05 21.17
N ARG A 186 12.42 34.95 21.00
CA ARG A 186 13.35 36.06 21.25
C ARG A 186 13.88 36.56 19.92
N ILE A 187 13.44 37.75 19.53
CA ILE A 187 13.90 38.42 18.33
C ILE A 187 15.12 39.24 18.69
N VAL A 188 16.21 39.06 17.97
CA VAL A 188 17.48 39.77 18.12
C VAL A 188 17.76 40.52 16.82
N ASP A 189 17.96 41.83 16.93
CA ASP A 189 18.32 42.66 15.78
C ASP A 189 19.82 42.60 15.44
N SER A 190 20.22 43.28 14.37
CA SER A 190 21.62 43.35 13.92
C SER A 190 22.57 44.03 14.92
N PHE A 191 22.03 44.75 15.91
CA PHE A 191 22.79 45.44 16.96
C PHE A 191 22.81 44.64 18.28
N GLY A 192 22.23 43.43 18.31
CA GLY A 192 22.17 42.57 19.49
C GLY A 192 21.07 42.97 20.49
N ARG A 193 20.24 43.97 20.19
CA ARG A 193 19.07 44.30 21.01
C ARG A 193 18.05 43.20 20.85
N ASN A 194 17.42 42.80 21.95
CA ASN A 194 16.46 41.70 21.93
C ASN A 194 15.08 42.11 22.47
N LYS A 195 14.05 41.44 21.93
CA LYS A 195 12.67 41.52 22.41
C LYS A 195 12.12 40.11 22.53
N ILE A 196 11.53 39.78 23.68
CA ILE A 196 10.85 38.51 23.93
C ILE A 196 9.36 38.68 23.63
N ILE A 197 8.79 37.71 22.94
CA ILE A 197 7.38 37.68 22.53
C ILE A 197 6.82 36.32 22.95
N GLU A 198 5.66 36.35 23.60
CA GLU A 198 4.87 35.16 23.93
C GLU A 198 3.69 35.09 22.96
N PRO A 199 3.55 34.00 22.17
CA PRO A 199 2.45 33.90 21.22
C PRO A 199 1.08 33.83 21.92
N GLU A 200 0.24 34.82 21.69
CA GLU A 200 -1.10 34.91 22.31
C GLU A 200 -2.13 34.02 21.61
N LYS A 201 -2.09 33.97 20.27
CA LYS A 201 -3.05 33.26 19.42
C LYS A 201 -2.34 32.40 18.39
N ILE A 202 -2.57 31.10 18.43
CA ILE A 202 -2.07 30.15 17.45
C ILE A 202 -3.22 29.69 16.56
N ILE A 203 -3.04 29.79 15.25
CA ILE A 203 -4.03 29.33 14.27
C ILE A 203 -3.44 28.11 13.55
N THR A 204 -4.21 27.03 13.50
CA THR A 204 -3.81 25.76 12.88
C THR A 204 -4.88 25.25 11.93
N THR A 205 -4.54 24.23 11.14
CA THR A 205 -5.52 23.51 10.32
C THR A 205 -6.47 22.68 11.19
N HIS A 206 -7.65 22.38 10.67
CA HIS A 206 -8.68 21.63 11.43
C HIS A 206 -8.19 20.25 11.93
N VAL A 207 -7.26 19.61 11.21
CA VAL A 207 -6.68 18.30 11.57
C VAL A 207 -5.64 18.42 12.70
N GLN A 208 -5.05 19.60 12.87
CA GLN A 208 -4.02 19.88 13.86
C GLN A 208 -4.55 20.63 15.09
N LYS A 209 -5.79 21.12 15.05
CA LYS A 209 -6.42 21.79 16.18
C LYS A 209 -6.66 20.79 17.31
N ILE A 210 -6.37 21.19 18.55
CA ILE A 210 -6.78 20.44 19.75
C ILE A 210 -7.93 21.21 20.38
N GLU A 211 -9.09 20.58 20.47
CA GLU A 211 -10.26 21.18 21.11
C GLU A 211 -9.96 21.52 22.58
N ASN A 212 -10.49 22.66 23.04
CA ASN A 212 -10.25 23.24 24.37
C ASN A 212 -8.79 23.59 24.69
N LYS A 213 -7.88 23.59 23.70
CA LYS A 213 -6.49 24.03 23.83
C LYS A 213 -6.03 24.82 22.60
N ASP A 214 -6.51 26.05 22.47
CA ASP A 214 -6.29 26.89 21.27
C ASP A 214 -4.82 27.20 20.96
N ASN A 215 -3.94 27.19 21.98
CA ASN A 215 -2.50 27.43 21.82
C ASN A 215 -1.67 26.14 21.65
N TRP A 216 -2.31 25.01 21.36
CA TRP A 216 -1.63 23.73 21.15
C TRP A 216 -1.85 23.24 19.72
N VAL A 217 -0.81 22.64 19.15
CA VAL A 217 -0.80 22.10 17.79
C VAL A 217 -0.60 20.59 17.89
N ALA A 218 -1.56 19.81 17.41
CA ALA A 218 -1.38 18.38 17.26
C ALA A 218 -0.38 18.07 16.14
N LEU A 219 0.65 17.28 16.47
CA LEU A 219 1.63 16.80 15.50
C LEU A 219 1.22 15.40 15.01
N PRO A 220 1.17 15.19 13.68
CA PRO A 220 0.98 13.85 13.13
C PRO A 220 2.22 12.99 13.41
N PRO A 221 2.05 11.67 13.60
CA PRO A 221 3.16 10.77 13.85
C PRO A 221 4.11 10.77 12.64
N ARG A 222 5.38 11.11 12.88
CA ARG A 222 6.44 11.03 11.88
C ARG A 222 7.67 10.35 12.45
N TYR A 223 8.29 9.51 11.64
CA TYR A 223 9.59 8.94 11.95
C TYR A 223 10.67 9.93 11.53
N LEU A 224 11.56 10.29 12.45
CA LEU A 224 12.48 11.42 12.26
C LEU A 224 13.77 11.05 11.53
N GLN A 225 14.26 9.82 11.71
CA GLN A 225 15.39 9.35 10.92
C GLN A 225 14.94 9.14 9.47
N PRO A 226 15.69 9.62 8.46
CA PRO A 226 15.33 9.38 7.06
C PRO A 226 15.20 7.89 6.78
N SER A 227 14.03 7.47 6.29
CA SER A 227 13.72 6.09 5.95
C SER A 227 12.90 5.98 4.68
N ALA A 228 12.92 4.79 4.07
CA ALA A 228 12.27 4.52 2.80
C ALA A 228 11.68 3.11 2.78
N VAL A 229 10.51 2.97 2.18
CA VAL A 229 9.89 1.67 1.88
C VAL A 229 10.37 1.19 0.51
N SER A 230 10.86 -0.05 0.46
CA SER A 230 11.27 -0.73 -0.75
C SER A 230 10.35 -1.92 -1.00
N THR A 231 9.66 -1.88 -2.14
CA THR A 231 8.77 -2.96 -2.59
C THR A 231 9.36 -3.60 -3.84
N ARG A 232 9.48 -4.93 -3.86
CA ARG A 232 9.99 -5.69 -5.02
C ARG A 232 9.19 -6.97 -5.25
N PHE A 233 8.87 -7.25 -6.51
CA PHE A 233 8.34 -8.55 -6.91
C PHE A 233 9.44 -9.62 -6.85
N THR A 234 9.19 -10.71 -6.14
CA THR A 234 10.09 -11.86 -6.07
C THR A 234 10.04 -12.62 -7.39
N ARG A 235 11.20 -12.76 -8.04
CA ARG A 235 11.30 -13.52 -9.29
C ARG A 235 11.55 -14.99 -8.98
N THR A 236 10.62 -15.85 -9.37
CA THR A 236 10.78 -17.31 -9.24
C THR A 236 11.16 -17.92 -10.58
N ALA A 237 11.95 -18.99 -10.54
CA ALA A 237 12.33 -19.72 -11.74
C ALA A 237 11.37 -20.89 -11.95
N THR A 238 10.71 -20.92 -13.10
CA THR A 238 9.93 -22.05 -13.58
C THR A 238 10.59 -22.53 -14.86
N GLU A 239 11.01 -23.80 -14.93
CA GLU A 239 11.64 -24.38 -16.13
C GLU A 239 12.86 -23.58 -16.64
N GLY A 240 13.70 -23.10 -15.72
CA GLY A 240 14.92 -22.33 -16.05
C GLY A 240 14.69 -20.86 -16.43
N LYS A 241 13.43 -20.40 -16.50
CA LYS A 241 13.09 -19.00 -16.83
C LYS A 241 12.59 -18.26 -15.59
N LYS A 242 13.15 -17.07 -15.33
CA LYS A 242 12.79 -16.23 -14.17
C LYS A 242 11.63 -15.29 -14.49
N SER A 243 10.50 -15.45 -13.79
CA SER A 243 9.32 -14.59 -13.91
C SER A 243 8.98 -13.91 -12.56
N PRO A 244 8.55 -12.64 -12.55
CA PRO A 244 7.99 -11.99 -11.35
C PRO A 244 6.57 -12.50 -11.01
N VAL A 245 5.94 -13.25 -11.93
CA VAL A 245 4.62 -13.85 -11.75
C VAL A 245 4.79 -15.34 -11.44
N LEU A 246 4.10 -15.84 -10.43
CA LEU A 246 4.10 -17.25 -10.03
C LEU A 246 3.22 -18.09 -10.97
N GLY A 247 2.08 -17.52 -11.37
CA GLY A 247 1.08 -18.09 -12.28
C GLY A 247 -0.05 -17.10 -12.53
N TRP A 248 -0.98 -17.47 -13.38
CA TRP A 248 -2.17 -16.67 -13.67
C TRP A 248 -3.42 -17.41 -13.22
N MET A 249 -4.42 -16.62 -12.82
CA MET A 249 -5.75 -17.08 -12.47
C MET A 249 -6.77 -16.33 -13.32
N VAL A 250 -7.67 -17.05 -13.97
CA VAL A 250 -8.75 -16.47 -14.77
C VAL A 250 -10.07 -16.97 -14.20
N PRO A 251 -10.79 -16.16 -13.40
CA PRO A 251 -12.16 -16.50 -13.03
C PRO A 251 -13.08 -16.36 -14.24
N VAL A 252 -13.81 -17.42 -14.58
CA VAL A 252 -14.73 -17.47 -15.71
C VAL A 252 -16.15 -17.30 -15.16
N TYR A 253 -16.74 -16.12 -15.36
CA TYR A 253 -18.04 -15.80 -14.77
C TYR A 253 -19.19 -16.65 -15.34
N LEU A 254 -19.12 -17.02 -16.62
CA LEU A 254 -20.20 -17.75 -17.31
C LEU A 254 -20.52 -19.13 -16.69
N ASN A 255 -19.50 -19.87 -16.28
CA ASN A 255 -19.64 -21.23 -15.73
C ASN A 255 -19.06 -21.34 -14.31
N GLN A 256 -18.73 -20.21 -13.67
CA GLN A 256 -18.18 -20.12 -12.33
C GLN A 256 -16.94 -21.01 -12.12
N ARG A 257 -16.12 -21.18 -13.16
CA ARG A 257 -14.85 -21.92 -13.10
C ARG A 257 -13.69 -20.98 -12.81
N ILE A 258 -12.61 -21.51 -12.26
CA ILE A 258 -11.36 -20.76 -12.06
C ILE A 258 -10.25 -21.48 -12.80
N GLU A 259 -9.79 -20.92 -13.91
CA GLU A 259 -8.69 -21.48 -14.70
C GLU A 259 -7.33 -21.01 -14.18
N PHE A 260 -6.35 -21.91 -14.18
CA PHE A 260 -4.99 -21.64 -13.74
C PHE A 260 -3.98 -21.87 -14.87
N PHE A 261 -3.04 -20.94 -14.98
CA PHE A 261 -1.94 -20.99 -15.94
C PHE A 261 -0.60 -20.83 -15.23
N ASP A 262 0.46 -21.37 -15.80
CA ASP A 262 1.82 -21.16 -15.30
C ASP A 262 2.31 -19.72 -15.55
N ALA A 263 3.48 -19.37 -15.03
CA ALA A 263 4.10 -18.06 -15.22
C ALA A 263 4.28 -17.62 -16.69
N HIS A 264 4.21 -18.54 -17.64
CA HIS A 264 4.42 -18.33 -19.08
C HIS A 264 3.13 -18.47 -19.91
N GLY A 265 1.97 -18.59 -19.26
CA GLY A 265 0.66 -18.70 -19.91
C GLY A 265 0.31 -20.11 -20.42
N LYS A 266 1.03 -21.16 -20.01
CA LYS A 266 0.62 -22.55 -20.27
C LYS A 266 -0.54 -22.91 -19.33
N HIS A 267 -1.66 -23.38 -19.88
CA HIS A 267 -2.80 -23.84 -19.10
C HIS A 267 -2.43 -25.08 -18.26
N LEU A 268 -2.74 -25.05 -16.96
CA LEU A 268 -2.43 -26.11 -16.00
C LEU A 268 -3.66 -26.95 -15.67
N GLY A 269 -4.80 -26.30 -15.50
CA GLY A 269 -6.06 -26.93 -15.06
C GLY A 269 -7.04 -25.88 -14.55
N ALA A 270 -8.18 -26.34 -14.07
CA ALA A 270 -9.22 -25.49 -13.55
C ALA A 270 -9.83 -26.06 -12.26
N ILE A 271 -10.45 -25.20 -11.47
CA ILE A 271 -11.39 -25.62 -10.44
C ILE A 271 -12.78 -25.59 -11.05
N ASP A 272 -13.48 -26.73 -10.97
CA ASP A 272 -14.77 -26.95 -11.60
C ASP A 272 -15.95 -26.33 -10.83
N THR A 273 -17.18 -26.68 -11.24
CA THR A 273 -18.39 -26.21 -10.57
C THR A 273 -18.51 -26.72 -9.14
N GLU A 274 -18.06 -27.95 -8.87
CA GLU A 274 -18.16 -28.64 -7.58
C GLU A 274 -17.00 -28.28 -6.62
N GLY A 275 -16.02 -27.51 -7.09
CA GLY A 275 -14.86 -27.11 -6.31
C GLY A 275 -13.72 -28.13 -6.32
N ALA A 276 -13.80 -29.14 -7.19
CA ALA A 276 -12.76 -30.13 -7.42
C ALA A 276 -11.77 -29.66 -8.49
N TRP A 277 -10.58 -30.24 -8.48
CA TRP A 277 -9.54 -29.96 -9.48
C TRP A 277 -9.80 -30.76 -10.76
N GLU A 278 -9.87 -30.07 -11.89
CA GLU A 278 -9.91 -30.65 -13.23
C GLU A 278 -8.61 -30.33 -13.96
N SER A 279 -7.91 -31.36 -14.43
CA SER A 279 -6.64 -31.17 -15.14
C SER A 279 -6.84 -30.58 -16.53
N SER A 280 -5.79 -29.98 -17.10
CA SER A 280 -5.88 -29.37 -18.43
C SER A 280 -6.30 -30.38 -19.51
N PRO A 281 -7.33 -30.08 -20.31
CA PRO A 281 -7.72 -30.93 -21.43
C PRO A 281 -6.78 -30.82 -22.65
N PHE A 282 -5.76 -29.94 -22.61
CA PHE A 282 -4.92 -29.60 -23.77
C PHE A 282 -3.56 -30.30 -23.80
N ASP A 283 -3.17 -30.94 -22.71
CA ASP A 283 -1.90 -31.66 -22.61
C ASP A 283 -2.22 -33.11 -22.30
N ALA A 284 -2.02 -34.01 -23.27
CA ALA A 284 -2.34 -35.42 -23.13
C ALA A 284 -1.55 -36.12 -22.00
N GLY A 285 -0.44 -35.53 -21.54
CA GLY A 285 0.28 -35.99 -20.35
C GLY A 285 -0.37 -35.55 -19.04
N LEU A 286 -1.20 -34.49 -19.06
CA LEU A 286 -1.92 -33.93 -17.92
C LEU A 286 -3.41 -34.29 -17.91
N ALA A 287 -4.00 -34.66 -19.04
CA ALA A 287 -5.42 -34.96 -19.20
C ALA A 287 -5.83 -36.38 -18.74
N GLN A 288 -5.06 -36.99 -17.84
CA GLN A 288 -5.40 -38.30 -17.28
C GLN A 288 -6.46 -38.14 -16.19
N GLU A 289 -7.43 -39.05 -16.12
CA GLU A 289 -8.32 -39.17 -14.96
C GLU A 289 -7.45 -39.39 -13.70
N ASN A 290 -7.61 -38.52 -12.70
CA ASN A 290 -6.89 -38.51 -11.40
C ASN A 290 -5.48 -37.89 -11.34
N THR A 291 -5.04 -37.08 -12.30
CA THR A 291 -3.82 -36.26 -12.07
C THR A 291 -4.11 -35.13 -11.09
N ASP A 292 -3.55 -35.27 -9.89
CA ASP A 292 -3.62 -34.25 -8.85
C ASP A 292 -2.82 -33.00 -9.23
N TYR A 293 -3.29 -31.81 -8.85
CA TYR A 293 -2.62 -30.53 -9.11
C TYR A 293 -1.18 -30.51 -8.56
N THR A 294 -0.89 -31.33 -7.55
CA THR A 294 0.45 -31.49 -6.98
C THR A 294 1.47 -32.02 -7.98
N THR A 295 1.06 -32.79 -8.98
CA THR A 295 1.94 -33.34 -10.02
C THR A 295 2.10 -32.37 -11.20
N VAL A 296 1.04 -31.64 -11.53
CA VAL A 296 0.96 -30.72 -12.67
C VAL A 296 1.67 -29.40 -12.38
N VAL A 297 1.43 -28.83 -11.20
CA VAL A 297 1.91 -27.50 -10.82
C VAL A 297 3.33 -27.60 -10.28
N ARG A 298 4.32 -27.30 -11.12
CA ARG A 298 5.75 -27.36 -10.76
C ARG A 298 6.17 -26.29 -9.73
N ASN A 299 5.59 -25.09 -9.80
CA ASN A 299 5.94 -24.01 -8.88
C ASN A 299 5.32 -24.26 -7.48
N PRO A 300 6.13 -24.40 -6.42
CA PRO A 300 5.62 -24.73 -5.08
C PRO A 300 4.74 -23.62 -4.49
N HIS A 301 4.99 -22.35 -4.83
CA HIS A 301 4.19 -21.23 -4.35
C HIS A 301 2.79 -21.22 -5.00
N LEU A 302 2.73 -21.45 -6.32
CA LEU A 302 1.44 -21.54 -7.03
C LEU A 302 0.62 -22.73 -6.54
N ARG A 303 1.27 -23.87 -6.33
CA ARG A 303 0.63 -25.09 -5.79
C ARG A 303 0.01 -24.85 -4.41
N ARG A 304 0.67 -24.07 -3.54
CA ARG A 304 0.14 -23.69 -2.22
C ARG A 304 -1.15 -22.88 -2.33
N ILE A 305 -1.22 -21.93 -3.28
CA ILE A 305 -2.41 -21.08 -3.49
C ILE A 305 -3.56 -21.91 -4.05
N ILE A 306 -3.30 -22.74 -5.07
CA ILE A 306 -4.32 -23.64 -5.64
C ILE A 306 -4.88 -24.58 -4.56
N HIS A 307 -3.99 -25.20 -3.77
CA HIS A 307 -4.40 -26.05 -2.65
C HIS A 307 -5.29 -25.30 -1.65
N TRP A 308 -4.93 -24.06 -1.29
CA TRP A 308 -5.75 -23.26 -0.38
C TRP A 308 -7.13 -22.97 -0.97
N ILE A 309 -7.23 -22.64 -2.26
CA ILE A 309 -8.52 -22.40 -2.91
C ILE A 309 -9.38 -23.68 -2.89
N ILE A 310 -8.82 -24.84 -3.24
CA ILE A 310 -9.56 -26.11 -3.21
C ILE A 310 -10.03 -26.44 -1.78
N GLU A 311 -9.13 -26.39 -0.80
CA GLU A 311 -9.43 -26.77 0.58
C GLU A 311 -10.36 -25.78 1.30
N ARG A 312 -10.23 -24.48 1.04
CA ARG A 312 -10.97 -23.44 1.77
C ARG A 312 -12.18 -22.93 1.04
N ILE A 313 -12.16 -22.90 -0.30
CA ILE A 313 -13.23 -22.32 -1.11
C ILE A 313 -14.04 -23.43 -1.77
N GLY A 314 -13.39 -24.43 -2.37
CA GLY A 314 -14.03 -25.58 -3.00
C GLY A 314 -14.83 -26.40 -1.99
N LYS A 315 -14.16 -26.99 -0.98
CA LYS A 315 -14.82 -27.86 0.02
C LYS A 315 -15.86 -27.17 0.91
N THR A 316 -15.81 -25.84 1.05
CA THR A 316 -16.78 -25.09 1.88
C THR A 316 -17.93 -24.51 1.07
N ASN A 317 -18.00 -24.79 -0.24
CA ASN A 317 -19.00 -24.26 -1.17
C ASN A 317 -19.10 -22.73 -1.18
N LYS A 318 -17.98 -22.02 -0.96
CA LYS A 318 -17.89 -20.54 -0.94
C LYS A 318 -17.32 -19.95 -2.24
N LYS A 319 -17.20 -20.77 -3.28
CA LYS A 319 -16.59 -20.40 -4.57
C LYS A 319 -17.29 -19.23 -5.24
N ASP A 320 -18.62 -19.24 -5.27
CA ASP A 320 -19.37 -18.19 -5.94
C ASP A 320 -19.22 -16.85 -5.23
N GLN A 321 -19.16 -16.88 -3.90
CA GLN A 321 -18.85 -15.69 -3.09
C GLN A 321 -17.44 -15.17 -3.41
N PHE A 322 -16.45 -16.06 -3.51
CA PHE A 322 -15.08 -15.69 -3.87
C PHE A 322 -14.97 -15.04 -5.26
N ILE A 323 -15.62 -15.64 -6.27
CA ILE A 323 -15.65 -15.09 -7.64
C ILE A 323 -16.37 -13.73 -7.65
N LYS A 324 -17.48 -13.60 -6.92
CA LYS A 324 -18.24 -12.35 -6.83
C LYS A 324 -17.42 -11.22 -6.17
N GLU A 325 -16.67 -11.51 -5.11
CA GLU A 325 -15.80 -10.51 -4.47
C GLU A 325 -14.61 -10.14 -5.38
N LEU A 326 -14.04 -11.10 -6.13
CA LEU A 326 -13.03 -10.81 -7.16
C LEU A 326 -13.58 -9.90 -8.27
N GLN A 327 -14.79 -10.19 -8.76
CA GLN A 327 -15.45 -9.37 -9.77
C GLN A 327 -15.68 -7.95 -9.26
N ARG A 328 -16.27 -7.80 -8.07
CA ARG A 328 -16.49 -6.48 -7.45
C ARG A 328 -15.18 -5.70 -7.33
N THR A 329 -14.10 -6.39 -6.93
CA THR A 329 -12.77 -5.77 -6.82
C THR A 329 -12.23 -5.34 -8.17
N MET A 330 -12.39 -6.15 -9.21
CA MET A 330 -12.01 -5.77 -10.57
C MET A 330 -12.79 -4.56 -11.11
N GLU A 331 -14.07 -4.40 -10.77
CA GLU A 331 -14.89 -3.26 -11.22
C GLU A 331 -14.34 -1.90 -10.77
N HIS A 332 -13.56 -1.87 -9.68
CA HIS A 332 -12.95 -0.65 -9.14
C HIS A 332 -11.56 -0.37 -9.73
N ILE A 333 -11.03 -1.29 -10.53
CA ILE A 333 -9.73 -1.18 -11.17
C ILE A 333 -9.95 -0.64 -12.58
N SER A 334 -9.50 0.60 -12.81
CA SER A 334 -9.54 1.27 -14.12
C SER A 334 -8.11 1.57 -14.58
N PRO A 335 -7.41 0.60 -15.19
CA PRO A 335 -6.10 0.82 -15.78
C PRO A 335 -6.19 1.85 -16.92
N GLU A 336 -5.08 2.50 -17.25
CA GLU A 336 -5.01 3.58 -18.27
C GLU A 336 -5.60 3.22 -19.65
N ASP A 337 -5.76 1.93 -19.97
CA ASP A 337 -6.32 1.42 -21.23
C ASP A 337 -7.81 0.98 -21.15
N TYR A 338 -8.54 1.29 -20.08
CA TYR A 338 -9.90 0.75 -19.84
C TYR A 338 -10.94 1.12 -20.90
N ALA A 339 -10.68 2.13 -21.73
CA ALA A 339 -11.64 2.64 -22.72
C ALA A 339 -12.03 1.64 -23.83
N ASN A 340 -11.29 0.54 -24.01
CA ASN A 340 -11.59 -0.48 -25.03
C ASN A 340 -11.41 -1.90 -24.45
N PRO A 341 -12.40 -2.42 -23.69
CA PRO A 341 -12.33 -3.77 -23.14
C PRO A 341 -12.23 -4.80 -24.27
N SER A 342 -11.48 -5.87 -24.04
CA SER A 342 -11.39 -7.00 -24.97
C SER A 342 -12.47 -8.02 -24.79
N LEU A 343 -12.71 -8.82 -25.83
CA LEU A 343 -13.72 -9.88 -25.81
C LEU A 343 -13.52 -10.84 -24.63
N LEU A 344 -12.27 -11.14 -24.29
CA LEU A 344 -11.90 -11.93 -23.12
C LEU A 344 -12.39 -11.26 -21.82
N GLU A 345 -12.19 -9.94 -21.71
CA GLU A 345 -12.59 -9.13 -20.55
C GLU A 345 -14.12 -8.98 -20.47
N THR A 346 -14.81 -9.02 -21.61
CA THR A 346 -16.28 -8.99 -21.68
C THR A 346 -16.93 -10.33 -21.32
N ILE A 347 -16.36 -11.47 -21.75
CA ILE A 347 -16.98 -12.79 -21.59
C ILE A 347 -16.54 -13.51 -20.30
N SER A 348 -15.30 -13.30 -19.85
CA SER A 348 -14.73 -14.01 -18.72
C SER A 348 -14.27 -13.05 -17.64
N SER A 349 -13.00 -12.68 -17.62
CA SER A 349 -12.41 -11.64 -16.79
C SER A 349 -11.02 -11.34 -17.32
N VAL A 350 -10.34 -10.34 -16.77
CA VAL A 350 -8.93 -10.10 -17.06
C VAL A 350 -8.10 -11.17 -16.33
N PRO A 351 -7.07 -11.75 -16.97
CA PRO A 351 -6.15 -12.64 -16.28
C PRO A 351 -5.50 -11.97 -15.06
N VAL A 352 -5.73 -12.54 -13.89
CA VAL A 352 -5.18 -12.06 -12.62
C VAL A 352 -3.80 -12.66 -12.41
N ALA A 353 -2.80 -11.81 -12.21
CA ALA A 353 -1.45 -12.25 -11.91
C ALA A 353 -1.33 -12.64 -10.43
N ILE A 354 -0.83 -13.84 -10.17
CA ILE A 354 -0.46 -14.29 -8.83
C ILE A 354 1.02 -13.99 -8.64
N THR A 355 1.36 -13.15 -7.67
CA THR A 355 2.74 -12.69 -7.44
C THR A 355 3.14 -12.85 -5.98
N LEU A 356 4.45 -12.88 -5.72
CA LEU A 356 5.00 -12.78 -4.37
C LEU A 356 5.75 -11.46 -4.28
N VAL A 357 5.37 -10.63 -3.32
CA VAL A 357 5.98 -9.31 -3.10
C VAL A 357 6.74 -9.32 -1.79
N ASN A 358 7.92 -8.71 -1.80
CA ASN A 358 8.68 -8.41 -0.60
C ASN A 358 8.66 -6.91 -0.34
N ILE A 359 8.23 -6.52 0.85
CA ILE A 359 8.11 -5.13 1.30
C ILE A 359 9.03 -4.92 2.47
N ASN A 360 10.02 -4.04 2.30
CA ASN A 360 11.05 -3.79 3.29
C ASN A 360 11.06 -2.32 3.74
N LEU A 361 11.36 -2.08 5.00
CA LEU A 361 11.65 -0.75 5.51
C LEU A 361 13.17 -0.56 5.73
N PHE A 362 13.72 0.52 5.20
CA PHE A 362 15.14 0.84 5.30
C PHE A 362 15.35 2.23 5.90
N THR A 363 16.36 2.39 6.76
CA THR A 363 16.86 3.68 7.23
C THR A 363 18.10 4.12 6.46
N ARG A 364 18.34 5.43 6.43
CA ARG A 364 19.64 5.97 6.04
C ARG A 364 20.61 5.76 7.20
N GLY A 365 21.50 4.78 7.04
CA GLY A 365 22.44 4.36 8.07
C GLY A 365 21.80 3.48 9.15
N GLU A 366 22.59 3.19 10.19
CA GLU A 366 22.14 2.41 11.34
C GLU A 366 21.07 3.15 12.15
N ALA A 367 20.30 2.39 12.93
CA ALA A 367 19.34 2.97 13.87
C ALA A 367 20.09 3.87 14.87
N LEU A 368 19.70 5.15 14.89
CA LEU A 368 20.19 6.14 15.84
C LEU A 368 19.96 5.69 17.29
N HIS A 369 20.79 6.13 18.22
CA HIS A 369 20.66 5.83 19.65
C HIS A 369 20.60 7.12 20.47
N ASP A 370 20.18 6.97 21.72
CA ASP A 370 20.20 8.06 22.70
C ASP A 370 21.64 8.34 23.14
N ILE A 371 22.14 9.52 22.78
CA ILE A 371 23.50 9.98 23.02
C ILE A 371 23.77 10.14 24.52
N SER A 372 22.74 10.38 25.34
CA SER A 372 22.92 10.49 26.80
C SER A 372 23.44 9.20 27.43
N TYR A 373 23.23 8.04 26.78
CA TYR A 373 23.75 6.75 27.23
C TYR A 373 25.11 6.36 26.60
N SER A 374 25.70 7.23 25.77
CA SER A 374 26.96 6.96 25.06
C SER A 374 28.20 6.88 25.96
N GLU A 375 28.10 7.33 27.22
CA GLU A 375 29.21 7.25 28.20
C GLU A 375 29.42 5.83 28.75
N ASN A 376 28.43 4.95 28.59
CA ASN A 376 28.59 3.55 28.90
C ASN A 376 29.33 2.88 27.74
N ILE A 377 30.66 2.76 27.85
CA ILE A 377 31.54 1.97 26.97
C ILE A 377 31.14 0.49 27.07
N THR A 378 29.99 0.13 26.51
CA THR A 378 29.55 -1.24 26.39
C THR A 378 29.37 -1.53 24.91
N ILE A 379 29.97 -2.65 24.49
CA ILE A 379 30.07 -3.12 23.10
C ILE A 379 28.67 -3.38 22.48
N ASN A 380 27.59 -3.35 23.28
CA ASN A 380 26.23 -3.59 22.84
C ASN A 380 25.46 -2.28 22.58
N THR A 381 25.72 -1.66 21.43
CA THR A 381 25.01 -0.50 20.87
C THR A 381 23.48 -0.67 20.75
N TYR A 382 22.96 -1.90 20.85
CA TYR A 382 21.52 -2.19 20.77
C TYR A 382 20.70 -1.78 21.99
N ASN A 383 21.30 -1.67 23.19
CA ASN A 383 20.56 -1.30 24.41
C ASN A 383 20.28 0.21 24.51
N SER A 384 21.08 1.06 23.87
CA SER A 384 20.92 2.53 23.89
C SER A 384 19.91 3.06 22.86
N GLN A 385 19.35 2.19 22.01
CA GLN A 385 18.32 2.55 21.02
C GLN A 385 16.90 2.60 21.61
N ARG A 386 16.72 2.33 22.92
CA ARG A 386 15.40 2.30 23.58
C ARG A 386 14.36 1.41 22.87
N LYS A 387 14.82 0.41 22.10
CA LYS A 387 14.03 -0.53 21.28
C LYS A 387 13.05 0.09 20.27
N TYR A 388 13.23 1.35 19.84
CA TYR A 388 12.30 1.94 18.87
C TYR A 388 12.32 1.24 17.50
N ASN A 389 13.41 0.53 17.17
CA ASN A 389 13.53 -0.27 15.94
C ASN A 389 12.53 -1.44 15.87
N LYS A 390 11.92 -1.82 17.00
CA LYS A 390 10.87 -2.85 17.08
C LYS A 390 9.46 -2.29 16.96
N VAL A 391 9.29 -0.98 16.89
CA VAL A 391 7.97 -0.35 16.75
C VAL A 391 7.36 -0.75 15.40
N LYS A 392 6.14 -1.28 15.45
CA LYS A 392 5.36 -1.73 14.30
C LYS A 392 4.70 -0.52 13.65
N ILE A 393 5.20 -0.16 12.48
CA ILE A 393 4.62 0.86 11.61
C ILE A 393 3.51 0.18 10.80
N PRO A 394 2.25 0.61 10.93
CA PRO A 394 1.15 0.04 10.16
C PRO A 394 1.38 0.25 8.66
N MET A 395 0.89 -0.70 7.87
CA MET A 395 1.00 -0.66 6.42
C MET A 395 -0.31 -1.13 5.77
N SER A 396 -0.67 -0.48 4.68
CA SER A 396 -1.80 -0.83 3.83
C SER A 396 -1.30 -1.20 2.43
N ILE A 397 -1.84 -2.30 1.90
CA ILE A 397 -1.53 -2.84 0.57
C ILE A 397 -2.73 -2.56 -0.33
N GLY A 398 -2.48 -1.88 -1.44
CA GLY A 398 -3.53 -1.36 -2.31
C GLY A 398 -4.20 -0.10 -1.74
N ASP A 399 -4.84 0.66 -2.61
CA ASP A 399 -5.60 1.87 -2.32
C ASP A 399 -6.79 1.96 -3.27
N LEU A 400 -8.00 1.91 -2.73
CA LEU A 400 -9.24 2.01 -3.50
C LEU A 400 -9.46 3.40 -4.09
N ASN A 401 -8.90 4.44 -3.50
CA ASN A 401 -9.07 5.80 -3.99
C ASN A 401 -8.22 6.08 -5.25
N GLN A 402 -7.32 5.14 -5.60
CA GLN A 402 -6.48 5.24 -6.79
C GLN A 402 -7.08 4.37 -7.88
N TYR A 403 -7.69 4.99 -8.89
CA TYR A 403 -8.30 4.28 -10.03
C TYR A 403 -7.37 3.27 -10.73
N ASN A 404 -6.06 3.54 -10.76
CA ASN A 404 -5.06 2.66 -11.38
C ASN A 404 -4.37 1.72 -10.35
N ASP A 405 -4.99 1.46 -9.21
CA ASP A 405 -4.56 0.39 -8.30
C ASP A 405 -5.02 -0.97 -8.82
N GLY A 406 -4.09 -1.89 -9.01
CA GLY A 406 -4.35 -3.23 -9.53
C GLY A 406 -4.60 -4.28 -8.47
N VAL A 407 -4.46 -3.97 -7.18
CA VAL A 407 -4.54 -4.96 -6.12
C VAL A 407 -5.97 -5.45 -5.94
N LEU A 408 -6.15 -6.77 -6.11
CA LEU A 408 -7.42 -7.43 -5.87
C LEU A 408 -7.48 -7.97 -4.45
N ALA A 409 -6.52 -8.82 -4.10
CA ALA A 409 -6.47 -9.45 -2.80
C ALA A 409 -5.05 -9.91 -2.46
N TYR A 410 -4.79 -10.21 -1.19
CA TYR A 410 -3.52 -10.75 -0.75
C TYR A 410 -3.64 -11.76 0.39
N TRP A 411 -2.58 -12.55 0.57
CA TRP A 411 -2.38 -13.45 1.71
C TRP A 411 -1.08 -13.12 2.43
N HIS A 412 -1.05 -13.34 3.75
CA HIS A 412 0.20 -13.29 4.50
C HIS A 412 1.07 -14.52 4.21
N TYR A 413 2.35 -14.25 4.00
CA TYR A 413 3.37 -15.29 3.93
C TYR A 413 4.01 -15.45 5.31
N HIS A 414 3.72 -16.53 6.02
CA HIS A 414 4.37 -16.83 7.29
C HIS A 414 5.63 -17.67 7.06
N LEU A 415 6.78 -17.14 7.50
CA LEU A 415 8.08 -17.82 7.49
C LEU A 415 8.37 -18.60 8.79
N GLU A 416 7.51 -18.52 9.80
CA GLU A 416 7.72 -19.19 11.08
C GLU A 416 7.43 -20.69 10.98
N ASN A 417 8.38 -21.43 10.41
CA ASN A 417 8.66 -22.80 10.83
C ASN A 417 10.14 -23.09 10.60
N LYS A 418 10.91 -23.01 11.70
CA LYS A 418 12.28 -23.54 11.80
C LYS A 418 12.30 -25.07 11.93
N GLU A 419 11.16 -25.74 11.90
CA GLU A 419 11.11 -27.20 11.90
C GLU A 419 11.01 -27.74 10.47
N GLN A 420 12.08 -28.45 10.08
CA GLN A 420 12.12 -29.31 8.91
C GLN A 420 10.96 -30.30 8.98
N ASN A 421 9.91 -30.06 8.20
CA ASN A 421 9.05 -31.12 7.68
C ASN A 421 8.37 -30.65 6.41
N GLU A 422 8.85 -31.18 5.29
CA GLU A 422 8.37 -30.98 3.91
C GLU A 422 6.98 -31.60 3.65
N LYS A 423 6.03 -31.49 4.59
CA LYS A 423 4.63 -31.77 4.28
C LYS A 423 3.99 -30.49 3.77
N LEU A 424 3.91 -30.38 2.45
CA LEU A 424 2.99 -29.48 1.76
C LEU A 424 1.62 -29.50 2.44
N GLY A 425 1.11 -28.34 2.82
CA GLY A 425 -0.30 -28.22 3.20
C GLY A 425 -0.51 -27.14 4.26
N LEU A 426 -1.16 -26.04 3.86
CA LEU A 426 -1.83 -25.03 4.67
C LEU A 426 -1.09 -24.31 5.82
N LYS A 427 -0.14 -24.90 6.56
CA LYS A 427 0.42 -24.30 7.78
C LYS A 427 1.27 -23.04 7.56
N ALA A 428 1.73 -22.78 6.34
CA ALA A 428 2.58 -21.62 6.01
C ALA A 428 1.87 -20.51 5.22
N LEU A 429 0.67 -20.77 4.70
CA LEU A 429 -0.18 -19.76 4.07
C LEU A 429 -1.28 -19.45 5.09
N GLU A 430 -1.51 -18.18 5.39
CA GLU A 430 -2.56 -17.83 6.33
C GLU A 430 -3.92 -18.40 5.90
N SER A 431 -4.76 -18.78 6.86
CA SER A 431 -6.11 -19.29 6.58
C SER A 431 -7.05 -18.23 5.97
N LYS A 432 -6.66 -16.96 6.02
CA LYS A 432 -7.47 -15.80 5.60
C LYS A 432 -6.92 -15.18 4.31
N ILE A 433 -7.81 -14.65 3.49
CA ILE A 433 -7.50 -13.80 2.35
C ILE A 433 -8.07 -12.40 2.63
N TYR A 434 -7.34 -11.36 2.23
CA TYR A 434 -7.73 -9.96 2.40
C TYR A 434 -8.03 -9.33 1.03
N PHE A 435 -9.23 -8.80 0.84
CA PHE A 435 -9.64 -8.09 -0.39
C PHE A 435 -9.46 -6.58 -0.25
N ASN A 436 -9.12 -5.90 -1.34
CA ASN A 436 -8.92 -4.46 -1.35
C ASN A 436 -10.24 -3.68 -1.17
N ASN A 437 -11.37 -4.22 -1.65
CA ASN A 437 -12.63 -3.51 -1.89
C ASN A 437 -13.56 -3.21 -0.71
N ASP A 438 -13.19 -3.55 0.52
CA ASP A 438 -14.17 -3.60 1.62
C ASP A 438 -14.31 -2.32 2.47
N ALA A 439 -13.71 -1.19 2.08
CA ALA A 439 -14.01 0.10 2.73
C ALA A 439 -15.41 0.66 2.39
N GLU A 440 -16.00 0.30 1.24
CA GLU A 440 -17.37 0.73 0.89
C GLU A 440 -18.42 0.25 1.91
N LYS A 441 -18.22 -0.92 2.54
CA LYS A 441 -19.16 -1.49 3.52
C LYS A 441 -19.24 -0.67 4.83
N LYS A 442 -18.31 0.27 5.06
CA LYS A 442 -18.38 1.23 6.17
C LYS A 442 -19.21 2.46 5.79
N ILE A 443 -19.09 2.94 4.54
CA ILE A 443 -19.88 4.07 4.02
C ILE A 443 -21.38 3.74 4.10
N SER A 444 -21.77 2.49 3.81
CA SER A 444 -23.17 2.05 3.94
C SER A 444 -23.62 1.74 5.39
N ARG A 445 -22.73 1.79 6.38
CA ARG A 445 -23.02 1.54 7.80
C ARG A 445 -22.94 2.78 8.69
N PHE A 446 -22.68 3.97 8.13
CA PHE A 446 -22.80 5.24 8.85
C PHE A 446 -24.27 5.69 9.03
N TYR A 447 -25.17 4.78 9.40
CA TYR A 447 -26.21 5.17 10.35
C TYR A 447 -25.58 4.94 11.71
N TYR A 448 -25.17 6.02 12.39
CA TYR A 448 -24.90 5.98 13.81
C TYR A 448 -26.14 5.39 14.48
N SER A 449 -26.06 4.09 14.78
CA SER A 449 -27.16 3.35 15.37
C SER A 449 -27.27 3.79 16.82
N LEU A 450 -28.50 3.99 17.30
CA LEU A 450 -28.77 4.29 18.71
C LEU A 450 -28.13 3.26 19.65
N LYS A 451 -27.91 2.01 19.18
CA LYS A 451 -27.16 0.98 19.92
C LYS A 451 -25.69 1.32 20.14
N ASP A 452 -25.02 1.94 19.16
CA ASP A 452 -23.61 2.30 19.28
C ASP A 452 -23.44 3.53 20.19
N PHE A 453 -24.38 4.48 20.13
CA PHE A 453 -24.46 5.61 21.08
C PHE A 453 -24.67 5.15 22.54
N LEU A 454 -25.54 4.17 22.75
CA LEU A 454 -25.83 3.60 24.09
C LEU A 454 -24.71 2.69 24.60
N LYS A 455 -23.80 2.22 23.74
CA LYS A 455 -22.64 1.40 24.12
C LYS A 455 -21.50 2.27 24.67
N GLU A 456 -21.36 3.47 24.15
CA GLU A 456 -20.37 4.45 24.60
C GLU A 456 -20.86 5.36 25.73
N ASN A 457 -22.18 5.36 26.01
CA ASN A 457 -22.79 6.03 27.16
C ASN A 457 -23.58 5.01 28.00
N PRO A 458 -22.92 4.24 28.88
CA PRO A 458 -23.61 3.27 29.72
C PRO A 458 -24.51 4.00 30.73
N ILE A 459 -25.83 3.99 30.47
CA ILE A 459 -26.81 4.17 31.52
C ILE A 459 -26.84 2.86 32.31
N ASP A 460 -26.68 3.01 33.62
CA ASP A 460 -26.38 2.01 34.63
C ASP A 460 -27.06 0.64 34.47
N GLY A 461 -26.29 -0.42 34.77
CA GLY A 461 -26.77 -1.76 35.09
C GLY A 461 -26.86 -2.78 33.94
N ARG A 462 -25.78 -3.53 33.67
CA ARG A 462 -25.85 -4.86 33.00
C ARG A 462 -24.74 -5.82 33.46
N GLU A 463 -25.05 -6.65 34.45
CA GLU A 463 -24.53 -8.02 34.52
C GLU A 463 -25.40 -8.92 33.61
N LYS A 464 -24.78 -9.95 33.00
CA LYS A 464 -25.34 -10.96 32.07
C LYS A 464 -25.24 -10.68 30.56
N TRP A 465 -24.03 -10.49 30.05
CA TRP A 465 -23.70 -10.79 28.64
C TRP A 465 -22.54 -11.78 28.45
N ASN A 466 -21.95 -12.29 29.55
CA ASN A 466 -20.77 -13.18 29.50
C ASN A 466 -21.08 -14.66 29.25
N GLU A 467 -22.33 -15.04 28.93
CA GLU A 467 -22.70 -16.45 28.69
C GLU A 467 -22.91 -16.80 27.19
N ILE A 468 -22.67 -15.88 26.26
CA ILE A 468 -22.78 -16.15 24.81
C ILE A 468 -21.42 -16.21 24.09
N GLU A 469 -20.30 -15.96 24.78
CA GLU A 469 -18.94 -16.24 24.25
C GLU A 469 -18.56 -17.74 24.31
N GLY A 470 -19.56 -18.61 24.33
CA GLY A 470 -19.42 -20.04 24.14
C GLY A 470 -19.09 -20.39 22.69
N LYS A 471 -17.79 -20.39 22.37
CA LYS A 471 -17.12 -21.24 21.38
C LYS A 471 -17.83 -21.46 20.02
N THR A 472 -17.29 -20.84 18.99
CA THR A 472 -17.05 -21.53 17.70
C THR A 472 -15.65 -21.21 17.21
N MET A 473 -14.74 -22.15 17.44
CA MET A 473 -13.40 -22.20 16.87
C MET A 473 -13.49 -22.84 15.47
N TYR A 474 -12.64 -22.38 14.54
CA TYR A 474 -12.56 -22.69 13.09
C TYR A 474 -13.39 -21.80 12.15
N SER A 475 -13.03 -20.51 12.04
CA SER A 475 -13.50 -19.66 10.94
C SER A 475 -12.54 -19.70 9.75
N SER A 476 -12.85 -20.46 8.71
CA SER A 476 -12.27 -20.33 7.36
C SER A 476 -12.89 -19.12 6.65
N SER A 477 -12.60 -17.92 7.18
CA SER A 477 -13.21 -16.66 6.74
C SER A 477 -12.34 -15.94 5.72
N ILE A 478 -12.95 -15.56 4.59
CA ILE A 478 -12.54 -14.39 3.83
C ILE A 478 -12.59 -13.19 4.78
N SER A 479 -11.48 -12.49 4.94
CA SER A 479 -11.34 -11.36 5.86
C SER A 479 -11.22 -10.05 5.09
N TYR A 480 -11.62 -8.97 5.73
CA TYR A 480 -11.65 -7.65 5.14
C TYR A 480 -10.39 -6.87 5.50
N LYS A 481 -9.87 -6.03 4.60
CA LYS A 481 -8.66 -5.21 4.81
C LYS A 481 -8.72 -4.37 6.09
N ASN A 482 -9.89 -3.84 6.43
CA ASN A 482 -10.13 -3.11 7.69
C ASN A 482 -9.91 -3.95 8.98
N GLN A 483 -9.82 -5.27 8.87
CA GLN A 483 -9.51 -6.18 9.99
C GLN A 483 -8.05 -6.63 10.01
N ASP A 484 -7.23 -6.21 9.03
CA ASP A 484 -5.83 -6.58 8.95
C ASP A 484 -4.96 -5.73 9.89
N LYS A 485 -4.85 -6.18 11.14
CA LYS A 485 -3.93 -5.61 12.14
C LYS A 485 -2.49 -6.16 12.04
N GLU A 486 -2.27 -7.15 11.17
CA GLU A 486 -1.01 -7.89 11.05
C GLU A 486 -0.14 -7.36 9.91
N SER A 487 -0.65 -6.45 9.09
CA SER A 487 0.14 -5.69 8.12
C SER A 487 0.88 -4.52 8.78
N PHE A 488 2.12 -4.79 9.18
CA PHE A 488 3.05 -3.80 9.71
C PHE A 488 4.49 -4.05 9.23
N LEU A 489 5.33 -3.04 9.38
CA LEU A 489 6.77 -3.07 9.15
C LEU A 489 7.49 -2.60 10.42
N ALA A 490 8.65 -3.16 10.72
CA ALA A 490 9.55 -2.60 11.74
C ALA A 490 10.94 -2.36 11.14
N LEU A 491 11.88 -1.78 11.89
CA LEU A 491 13.26 -1.58 11.41
C LEU A 491 14.18 -2.74 11.76
N ASN A 492 13.79 -3.55 12.75
CA ASN A 492 14.50 -4.73 13.16
C ASN A 492 14.63 -5.75 12.01
N ASP A 493 15.82 -6.34 11.82
CA ASP A 493 16.14 -7.27 10.74
C ASP A 493 15.18 -8.46 10.61
N THR A 494 14.58 -8.91 11.71
CA THR A 494 13.63 -10.02 11.71
C THR A 494 12.22 -9.63 11.27
N LEU A 495 11.86 -8.34 11.38
CA LEU A 495 10.51 -7.81 11.19
C LEU A 495 10.46 -6.69 10.13
N ASN A 496 11.60 -6.38 9.51
CA ASN A 496 11.71 -5.31 8.51
C ASN A 496 11.24 -5.73 7.13
N ALA A 497 11.20 -7.03 6.86
CA ALA A 497 10.79 -7.61 5.59
C ALA A 497 9.46 -8.33 5.76
N CYS A 498 8.49 -7.91 4.97
CA CYS A 498 7.14 -8.42 4.96
C CYS A 498 6.84 -9.02 3.58
N GLN A 499 6.59 -10.34 3.54
CA GLN A 499 6.26 -11.05 2.31
C GLN A 499 4.76 -11.28 2.20
N ARG A 500 4.23 -11.11 0.99
CA ARG A 500 2.80 -11.20 0.69
C ARG A 500 2.57 -11.86 -0.66
N TYR A 501 1.66 -12.82 -0.73
CA TYR A 501 1.12 -13.24 -2.03
C TYR A 501 0.04 -12.28 -2.45
N LEU A 502 0.06 -11.85 -3.70
CA LEU A 502 -0.80 -10.81 -4.21
C LEU A 502 -1.50 -11.28 -5.49
N LEU A 503 -2.81 -11.13 -5.51
CA LEU A 503 -3.63 -11.12 -6.71
C LEU A 503 -3.66 -9.70 -7.24
N ILE A 504 -3.08 -9.49 -8.42
CA ILE A 504 -2.95 -8.17 -9.02
C ILE A 504 -3.35 -8.18 -10.49
N HIS A 505 -4.06 -7.13 -10.91
CA HIS A 505 -4.35 -6.86 -12.29
C HIS A 505 -3.04 -6.57 -13.07
N PRO A 506 -2.78 -7.23 -14.21
CA PRO A 506 -1.48 -7.18 -14.91
C PRO A 506 -1.03 -5.78 -15.33
N LYS A 507 -1.99 -4.90 -15.61
CA LYS A 507 -1.75 -3.51 -16.00
C LYS A 507 -1.84 -2.50 -14.85
N GLY A 508 -2.34 -2.90 -13.69
CA GLY A 508 -2.54 -2.01 -12.55
C GLY A 508 -1.26 -1.79 -11.75
N ASN A 509 -1.25 -0.74 -10.92
CA ASN A 509 -0.16 -0.48 -9.99
C ASN A 509 -0.38 -1.19 -8.65
N LEU A 510 0.71 -1.52 -7.97
CA LEU A 510 0.71 -1.85 -6.55
C LEU A 510 1.07 -0.60 -5.76
N ASN A 511 0.14 -0.09 -4.97
CA ASN A 511 0.38 0.98 -4.02
C ASN A 511 0.58 0.43 -2.61
N ILE A 512 1.61 0.92 -1.92
CA ILE A 512 1.89 0.59 -0.52
C ILE A 512 1.91 1.89 0.28
N LYS A 513 1.09 1.96 1.32
CA LYS A 513 0.97 3.12 2.21
C LYS A 513 1.36 2.73 3.63
N THR A 514 2.01 3.64 4.36
CA THR A 514 2.32 3.45 5.79
C THR A 514 1.75 4.54 6.69
N GLY A 515 1.27 5.64 6.10
CA GLY A 515 0.77 6.82 6.83
C GLY A 515 1.86 7.69 7.49
N ILE A 516 3.12 7.27 7.41
CA ILE A 516 4.29 8.00 7.94
C ILE A 516 5.27 8.36 6.83
N LEU A 517 5.44 7.45 5.86
CA LEU A 517 6.35 7.61 4.73
C LEU A 517 5.58 7.85 3.44
N PRO A 518 6.21 8.46 2.42
CA PRO A 518 5.61 8.62 1.11
C PRO A 518 5.11 7.28 0.55
N GLU A 519 3.98 7.33 -0.15
CA GLU A 519 3.40 6.18 -0.81
C GLU A 519 4.38 5.56 -1.82
N LYS A 520 4.54 4.23 -1.77
CA LYS A 520 5.38 3.49 -2.69
C LYS A 520 4.53 2.83 -3.77
N ARG A 521 4.72 3.28 -5.01
CA ARG A 521 4.09 2.70 -6.21
C ARG A 521 5.07 1.85 -7.01
N ILE A 522 4.67 0.63 -7.37
CA ILE A 522 5.38 -0.21 -8.35
C ILE A 522 4.39 -0.88 -9.31
N ARG A 523 4.85 -1.33 -10.48
CA ARG A 523 4.02 -2.05 -11.45
C ARG A 523 4.73 -3.29 -11.96
N LEU A 524 3.95 -4.27 -12.42
CA LEU A 524 4.53 -5.43 -13.10
C LEU A 524 5.23 -4.98 -14.40
N PRO A 525 6.47 -5.43 -14.66
CA PRO A 525 7.18 -5.06 -15.87
C PRO A 525 6.51 -5.71 -17.09
N TYR A 526 5.82 -4.91 -17.91
CA TYR A 526 5.04 -5.40 -19.05
C TYR A 526 5.83 -6.33 -19.99
N ASN A 527 7.10 -6.00 -20.27
CA ASN A 527 7.97 -6.83 -21.09
C ASN A 527 8.18 -8.26 -20.57
N ALA A 528 8.09 -8.47 -19.25
CA ALA A 528 8.22 -9.79 -18.66
C ALA A 528 6.93 -10.62 -18.76
N ILE A 529 5.77 -9.97 -18.82
CA ILE A 529 4.45 -10.63 -18.78
C ILE A 529 3.74 -10.71 -20.14
N LYS A 530 4.11 -9.87 -21.12
CA LYS A 530 3.42 -9.76 -22.42
C LYS A 530 3.29 -11.09 -23.17
N ASN A 531 4.34 -11.93 -23.14
CA ASN A 531 4.32 -13.21 -23.84
C ASN A 531 3.43 -14.23 -23.14
N ALA A 532 3.34 -14.17 -21.81
CA ALA A 532 2.44 -15.02 -21.05
C ALA A 532 0.99 -14.62 -21.32
N LEU A 533 0.66 -13.32 -21.25
CA LEU A 533 -0.67 -12.80 -21.56
C LEU A 533 -1.14 -13.20 -22.97
N ARG A 534 -0.25 -13.14 -23.98
CA ARG A 534 -0.56 -13.57 -25.36
C ARG A 534 -0.81 -15.08 -25.51
N ARG A 535 -0.35 -15.90 -24.56
CA ARG A 535 -0.50 -17.36 -24.57
C ARG A 535 -1.72 -17.83 -23.77
N ILE A 536 -2.26 -16.98 -22.90
CA ILE A 536 -3.47 -17.30 -22.14
C ILE A 536 -4.64 -17.35 -23.12
N GLU A 537 -5.18 -18.55 -23.29
CA GLU A 537 -6.36 -18.85 -24.10
C GLU A 537 -7.45 -19.34 -23.15
N LEU A 538 -8.62 -18.69 -23.17
CA LEU A 538 -9.79 -19.19 -22.46
C LEU A 538 -10.43 -20.31 -23.28
N THR A 539 -10.87 -21.38 -22.63
CA THR A 539 -11.65 -22.42 -23.32
C THR A 539 -13.00 -22.64 -22.68
N LEU A 540 -14.05 -22.59 -23.51
CA LEU A 540 -15.42 -22.80 -23.08
C LEU A 540 -15.91 -24.14 -23.63
N LEU A 541 -16.37 -25.02 -22.76
CA LEU A 541 -17.05 -26.23 -23.18
C LEU A 541 -18.43 -25.86 -23.74
N THR A 542 -18.69 -26.23 -24.99
CA THR A 542 -19.99 -26.03 -25.62
C THR A 542 -20.42 -27.33 -26.28
N ALA A 543 -21.42 -27.99 -25.71
CA ALA A 543 -22.02 -29.20 -26.25
C ALA A 543 -23.45 -29.39 -25.72
N PRO A 544 -24.39 -29.91 -26.53
CA PRO A 544 -24.29 -30.14 -27.97
C PRO A 544 -24.40 -28.82 -28.78
N VAL A 545 -23.76 -28.75 -29.95
CA VAL A 545 -23.90 -27.62 -30.89
C VAL A 545 -24.60 -28.11 -32.16
N LEU A 546 -25.68 -27.43 -32.53
CA LEU A 546 -26.36 -27.65 -33.82
C LEU A 546 -25.65 -26.83 -34.90
N THR A 547 -25.06 -27.51 -35.88
CA THR A 547 -24.42 -26.87 -37.04
C THR A 547 -24.73 -27.66 -38.32
N PRO A 548 -24.63 -27.03 -39.50
CA PRO A 548 -24.73 -27.75 -40.77
C PRO A 548 -23.74 -28.91 -40.85
N LYS A 549 -24.18 -30.04 -41.41
CA LYS A 549 -23.43 -31.31 -41.46
C LYS A 549 -22.01 -31.18 -42.03
N GLU A 550 -21.80 -30.23 -42.94
CA GLU A 550 -20.53 -30.08 -43.67
C GLU A 550 -19.64 -28.96 -43.11
N ASN A 551 -20.19 -28.02 -42.34
CA ASN A 551 -19.47 -26.84 -41.86
C ASN A 551 -19.90 -26.45 -40.44
N LEU A 552 -18.96 -26.43 -39.50
CA LEU A 552 -19.19 -25.90 -38.16
C LEU A 552 -19.37 -24.38 -38.23
N GLN A 553 -20.61 -23.92 -38.09
CA GLN A 553 -20.96 -22.50 -38.06
C GLN A 553 -21.42 -22.10 -36.65
N LEU A 554 -20.76 -21.09 -36.09
CA LEU A 554 -21.10 -20.50 -34.79
C LEU A 554 -21.12 -18.99 -34.93
N SER A 555 -22.17 -18.35 -34.38
CA SER A 555 -22.24 -16.90 -34.26
C SER A 555 -21.33 -16.45 -33.12
N LEU A 556 -20.07 -16.16 -33.44
CA LEU A 556 -19.08 -15.71 -32.46
C LEU A 556 -18.81 -14.21 -32.63
N ALA A 557 -18.64 -13.52 -31.50
CA ALA A 557 -18.30 -12.11 -31.51
C ALA A 557 -16.91 -11.86 -32.13
N LYS A 558 -16.78 -10.80 -32.93
CA LYS A 558 -15.51 -10.35 -33.51
C LYS A 558 -14.74 -9.47 -32.54
N ASP A 559 -13.45 -9.75 -32.38
CA ASP A 559 -12.48 -8.82 -31.78
C ASP A 559 -11.17 -8.90 -32.58
N ASN A 560 -10.59 -7.76 -32.94
CA ASN A 560 -9.34 -7.71 -33.70
C ASN A 560 -8.14 -8.25 -32.90
N ARG A 561 -8.28 -8.46 -31.59
CA ARG A 561 -7.22 -8.95 -30.69
C ARG A 561 -7.25 -10.47 -30.47
N TYR A 562 -8.39 -11.12 -30.70
CA TYR A 562 -8.60 -12.54 -30.39
C TYR A 562 -9.20 -13.29 -31.57
N GLN A 563 -8.87 -14.57 -31.68
CA GLN A 563 -9.45 -15.45 -32.68
C GLN A 563 -10.14 -16.63 -32.01
N TRP A 564 -11.34 -16.94 -32.45
CA TRP A 564 -12.03 -18.13 -32.00
C TRP A 564 -11.45 -19.36 -32.69
N SER A 565 -11.28 -20.43 -31.90
CA SER A 565 -10.88 -21.72 -32.42
C SER A 565 -11.76 -22.79 -31.82
N TRP A 566 -12.35 -23.62 -32.67
CA TRP A 566 -13.01 -24.84 -32.24
C TRP A 566 -11.96 -25.90 -31.95
N ILE A 567 -12.06 -26.52 -30.79
CA ILE A 567 -11.17 -27.59 -30.37
C ILE A 567 -11.99 -28.86 -30.23
N GLU A 568 -11.72 -29.83 -31.09
CA GLU A 568 -12.30 -31.16 -31.01
C GLU A 568 -11.26 -32.14 -30.46
N LEU A 569 -11.65 -32.92 -29.46
CA LEU A 569 -10.83 -33.97 -28.89
C LEU A 569 -11.30 -35.31 -29.46
N GLU A 570 -10.54 -35.85 -30.42
CA GLU A 570 -10.80 -37.16 -30.99
C GLU A 570 -9.94 -38.23 -30.33
N LYS A 571 -10.43 -39.46 -30.18
CA LYS A 571 -9.55 -40.58 -29.78
C LYS A 571 -8.58 -40.90 -30.91
N LYS A 572 -7.27 -41.01 -30.63
CA LYS A 572 -6.26 -41.43 -31.61
C LYS A 572 -6.64 -42.76 -32.28
N ASN A 573 -7.16 -43.70 -31.49
CA ASN A 573 -7.81 -44.92 -31.94
C ASN A 573 -9.26 -44.94 -31.45
N LYS A 574 -10.20 -44.82 -32.38
CA LYS A 574 -11.65 -44.75 -32.11
C LYS A 574 -12.20 -45.99 -31.41
N LYS A 575 -11.55 -47.15 -31.58
CA LYS A 575 -12.00 -48.45 -31.03
C LYS A 575 -11.47 -48.75 -29.63
N GLN A 576 -10.54 -47.96 -29.11
CA GLN A 576 -9.95 -48.15 -27.78
C GLN A 576 -10.40 -47.05 -26.82
N PRO A 577 -10.53 -47.32 -25.52
CA PRO A 577 -10.77 -46.28 -24.52
C PRO A 577 -9.58 -45.29 -24.47
N LEU A 578 -9.82 -44.11 -23.89
CA LEU A 578 -8.74 -43.14 -23.63
C LEU A 578 -7.75 -43.76 -22.65
N SER A 579 -6.46 -43.68 -22.96
CA SER A 579 -5.38 -44.20 -22.11
C SER A 579 -4.06 -43.52 -22.47
N PRO A 580 -2.98 -43.67 -21.67
CA PRO A 580 -1.66 -43.15 -22.04
C PRO A 580 -1.15 -43.69 -23.39
N ALA A 581 -1.57 -44.91 -23.76
CA ALA A 581 -1.27 -45.53 -25.05
C ALA A 581 -2.19 -45.05 -26.19
N ASN A 582 -3.36 -44.48 -25.86
CA ASN A 582 -4.36 -43.95 -26.79
C ASN A 582 -4.80 -42.51 -26.38
N PRO A 583 -3.91 -41.51 -26.51
CA PRO A 583 -4.20 -40.15 -26.10
C PRO A 583 -5.24 -39.47 -27.01
N PRO A 584 -5.97 -38.47 -26.52
CA PRO A 584 -6.83 -37.66 -27.37
C PRO A 584 -5.98 -36.84 -28.36
N LEU A 585 -6.35 -36.90 -29.64
CA LEU A 585 -5.87 -36.02 -30.70
C LEU A 585 -6.67 -34.72 -30.67
N LYS A 586 -5.95 -33.61 -30.50
CA LYS A 586 -6.53 -32.26 -30.54
C LYS A 586 -6.60 -31.80 -32.00
N LYS A 587 -7.81 -31.66 -32.54
CA LYS A 587 -8.04 -30.93 -33.79
C LYS A 587 -8.46 -29.51 -33.46
N ARG A 588 -7.69 -28.52 -33.93
CA ARG A 588 -8.00 -27.11 -33.80
C ARG A 588 -8.43 -26.56 -35.16
N MET A 589 -9.64 -26.03 -35.24
CA MET A 589 -10.14 -25.31 -36.40
C MET A 589 -10.32 -23.85 -36.03
N THR A 590 -9.47 -22.96 -36.56
CA THR A 590 -9.59 -21.52 -36.32
C THR A 590 -10.67 -20.95 -37.22
N GLN A 591 -11.69 -20.32 -36.64
CA GLN A 591 -12.77 -19.68 -37.40
C GLN A 591 -12.34 -18.25 -37.77
N ASN A 592 -12.17 -18.00 -39.08
CA ASN A 592 -11.82 -16.67 -39.60
C ASN A 592 -13.04 -15.80 -39.96
N LEU A 593 -14.24 -16.38 -39.99
CA LEU A 593 -15.46 -15.74 -40.45
C LEU A 593 -16.49 -15.71 -39.32
N ALA A 594 -16.44 -14.67 -38.50
CA ALA A 594 -17.67 -14.25 -37.84
C ALA A 594 -18.53 -13.55 -38.89
N ILE A 595 -19.80 -13.91 -38.98
CA ILE A 595 -20.73 -13.33 -39.94
C ILE A 595 -21.08 -11.93 -39.44
N ASP A 596 -20.88 -10.92 -40.28
CA ASP A 596 -21.41 -9.58 -40.03
C ASP A 596 -22.86 -9.58 -40.50
N PHE A 597 -23.81 -9.69 -39.56
CA PHE A 597 -25.24 -9.68 -39.90
C PHE A 597 -25.70 -8.34 -40.51
N SER A 598 -24.84 -7.32 -40.53
CA SER A 598 -25.13 -6.02 -41.16
C SER A 598 -25.00 -6.02 -42.69
N GLN A 599 -24.32 -7.00 -43.29
CA GLN A 599 -24.06 -7.01 -44.74
C GLN A 599 -24.88 -8.03 -45.55
N ASN A 600 -25.59 -8.97 -44.90
CA ASN A 600 -26.30 -10.05 -45.58
C ASN A 600 -27.82 -10.02 -45.37
N PHE A 601 -28.43 -8.84 -45.35
CA PHE A 601 -29.82 -8.71 -45.75
C PHE A 601 -29.85 -8.19 -47.19
N GLU A 602 -29.62 -9.08 -48.15
CA GLU A 602 -30.12 -8.84 -49.50
C GLU A 602 -31.65 -8.76 -49.41
N SER A 603 -32.15 -7.53 -49.50
CA SER A 603 -33.53 -7.07 -49.78
C SER A 603 -34.71 -7.99 -49.40
N GLU A 604 -35.70 -7.42 -48.72
CA GLU A 604 -37.06 -7.98 -48.47
C GLU A 604 -37.70 -8.74 -49.66
N ALA A 605 -37.28 -8.46 -50.89
CA ALA A 605 -37.69 -9.17 -52.10
C ALA A 605 -37.40 -10.69 -52.06
N TYR A 606 -36.31 -11.15 -51.43
CA TYR A 606 -35.93 -12.57 -51.42
C TYR A 606 -36.76 -13.41 -50.42
N LEU A 607 -37.24 -12.77 -49.34
CA LEU A 607 -38.09 -13.41 -48.33
C LEU A 607 -39.54 -13.59 -48.81
N GLN A 608 -40.03 -12.73 -49.71
CA GLN A 608 -41.38 -12.90 -50.28
C GLN A 608 -41.46 -14.07 -51.26
N THR A 609 -40.39 -14.34 -52.03
CA THR A 609 -40.35 -15.47 -52.96
C THR A 609 -40.30 -16.84 -52.28
N LEU A 610 -39.84 -16.93 -51.03
CA LEU A 610 -39.77 -18.19 -50.27
C LEU A 610 -41.06 -18.53 -49.52
N LEU A 611 -42.03 -17.60 -49.47
CA LEU A 611 -43.34 -17.79 -48.81
C LEU A 611 -44.48 -18.01 -49.82
N SER A 612 -44.20 -18.04 -51.12
CA SER A 612 -45.20 -18.19 -52.18
C SER A 612 -45.12 -19.49 -52.99
N ASP A 613 -44.29 -20.47 -52.60
CA ASP A 613 -44.25 -21.81 -53.20
C ASP A 613 -44.52 -22.92 -52.17
#